data_AF-A0A4R2IMG1-F1
#
_entry.id   AF-A0A4R2IMG1-F1
#
_cell.length_a   1.000
_cell.length_b   1.000
_cell.length_c   1.000
_cell.angle_alpha   90.00
_cell.angle_beta   90.00
_cell.angle_gamma   90.00
#
_symmetry.space_group_name_H-M   'P 1'
#
loop_
_entity.id
_entity.type
_entity.pdbx_description
1 polymer ?
#
loop_
_entity_poly.entity_id
_entity_poly.type
_entity_poly.pdbx_seq_one_letter_code
_entity_poly.pdbx_strand_id
1 'polypeptide(L)'
;MNGSLARALALGRAHASLSVTASPADVAEALDGRLLGCGRVEEVARYGVQQAFGRGNLCVVDAESRAVIRIETENEYLMAMVDGEPVVSTPDLVCVLDRRTLQPIAVDTIRTGDEVLVLALPGPEWWRHDERLGHVGPRAFGLTCDPLLLEAS
;
A
#
# COMPACT_ATOMS: atom_id res chain seq x y z
N MET A 1 26.59 0.99 1.52
CA MET A 1 25.65 1.17 0.39
C MET A 1 24.66 2.22 0.85
N ASN A 2 24.64 3.39 0.20
CA ASN A 2 23.70 4.46 0.51
C ASN A 2 22.68 4.55 -0.63
N GLY A 3 21.45 5.00 -0.35
CA GLY A 3 20.38 5.17 -1.35
C GLY A 3 19.31 4.08 -1.35
N SER A 4 18.42 4.11 -2.34
CA SER A 4 17.19 3.30 -2.42
C SER A 4 17.41 1.80 -2.35
N LEU A 5 18.51 1.27 -2.91
CA LEU A 5 18.83 -0.16 -2.87
C LEU A 5 19.13 -0.65 -1.45
N ALA A 6 19.88 0.13 -0.67
CA ALA A 6 20.20 -0.25 0.70
C ALA A 6 18.94 -0.33 1.57
N ARG A 7 18.03 0.62 1.37
CA ARG A 7 16.72 0.65 2.00
C ARG A 7 15.86 -0.55 1.58
N ALA A 8 15.79 -0.86 0.29
CA ALA A 8 15.05 -2.02 -0.20
C ALA A 8 15.59 -3.34 0.38
N LEU A 9 16.91 -3.49 0.47
CA LEU A 9 17.54 -4.66 1.09
C LEU A 9 17.26 -4.73 2.60
N ALA A 10 17.27 -3.60 3.31
CA ALA A 10 16.94 -3.56 4.73
C ALA A 10 15.48 -3.97 4.98
N LEU A 11 14.54 -3.38 4.22
CA LEU A 11 13.12 -3.73 4.27
C LEU A 11 12.90 -5.21 3.96
N GLY A 12 13.53 -5.72 2.89
CA GLY A 12 13.42 -7.13 2.51
C GLY A 12 13.98 -8.10 3.57
N ARG A 13 15.06 -7.73 4.27
CA ARG A 13 15.59 -8.52 5.39
C ARG A 13 14.66 -8.49 6.60
N ALA A 14 14.11 -7.32 6.94
CA ALA A 14 13.13 -7.19 8.01
C ALA A 14 11.90 -8.06 7.72
N HIS A 15 11.36 -7.95 6.50
CA HIS A 15 10.25 -8.78 6.00
C HIS A 15 10.55 -10.28 6.09
N ALA A 16 11.73 -10.71 5.62
CA ALA A 16 12.14 -12.12 5.65
C ALA A 16 12.33 -12.68 7.08
N SER A 17 12.50 -11.80 8.09
CA SER A 17 12.63 -12.19 9.50
C SER A 17 11.30 -12.30 10.24
N LEU A 18 10.18 -11.88 9.61
CA LEU A 18 8.86 -11.93 10.22
C LEU A 18 8.41 -13.38 10.47
N SER A 19 7.84 -13.61 11.65
CA SER A 19 7.06 -14.82 11.88
C SER A 19 5.69 -14.67 11.22
N VAL A 20 5.20 -15.71 10.54
CA VAL A 20 3.82 -15.74 10.01
C VAL A 20 2.75 -15.63 11.11
N THR A 21 3.12 -15.90 12.36
CA THR A 21 2.25 -15.74 13.54
C THR A 21 2.35 -14.36 14.17
N ALA A 22 3.18 -13.45 13.66
CA ALA A 22 3.29 -12.09 14.16
C ALA A 22 1.93 -11.39 14.12
N SER A 23 1.70 -10.49 15.08
CA SER A 23 0.48 -9.68 15.04
C SER A 23 0.58 -8.65 13.89
N PRO A 24 -0.56 -8.18 13.37
CA PRO A 24 -0.60 -7.06 12.41
C PRO A 24 0.25 -5.85 12.82
N ALA A 25 0.26 -5.51 14.11
CA ALA A 25 1.02 -4.39 14.66
C ALA A 25 2.53 -4.65 14.61
N ASP A 26 2.96 -5.86 15.02
CA ASP A 26 4.40 -6.23 14.98
C ASP A 26 4.93 -6.23 13.54
N VAL A 27 4.11 -6.65 12.57
CA VAL A 27 4.49 -6.60 11.16
C VAL A 27 4.67 -5.16 10.69
N ALA A 28 3.76 -4.26 11.05
CA ALA A 28 3.87 -2.85 10.70
C ALA A 28 5.12 -2.22 11.33
N GLU A 29 5.36 -2.46 12.62
CA GLU A 29 6.54 -1.97 13.35
C GLU A 29 7.85 -2.45 12.72
N ALA A 30 7.97 -3.76 12.45
CA ALA A 30 9.17 -4.34 11.87
C ALA A 30 9.49 -3.80 10.46
N LEU A 31 8.47 -3.34 9.73
CA LEU A 31 8.61 -2.77 8.39
C LEU A 31 8.69 -1.23 8.40
N ASP A 32 8.75 -0.60 9.58
CA ASP A 32 8.72 0.85 9.76
C ASP A 32 7.51 1.48 9.02
N GLY A 33 6.36 0.84 9.23
CA GLY A 33 5.11 1.13 8.54
C GLY A 33 3.95 1.43 9.48
N ARG A 34 2.88 1.96 8.91
CA ARG A 34 1.60 2.16 9.59
C ARG A 34 0.60 1.09 9.16
N LEU A 35 0.02 0.39 10.13
CA LEU A 35 -1.10 -0.52 9.88
C LEU A 35 -2.35 0.28 9.48
N LEU A 36 -2.94 -0.04 8.33
CA LEU A 36 -4.24 0.51 7.91
C LEU A 36 -5.39 -0.43 8.28
N GLY A 37 -5.15 -1.73 8.26
CA GLY A 37 -6.07 -2.74 8.80
C GLY A 37 -5.73 -4.17 8.39
N CYS A 38 -6.49 -5.11 8.94
CA CYS A 38 -6.35 -6.55 8.73
C CYS A 38 -7.73 -7.15 8.50
N GLY A 39 -7.99 -7.61 7.28
CA GLY A 39 -9.35 -7.92 6.87
C GLY A 39 -9.48 -8.70 5.58
N ARG A 40 -10.71 -8.80 5.09
CA ARG A 40 -11.04 -9.55 3.87
C ARG A 40 -11.29 -8.60 2.71
N VAL A 41 -10.76 -8.93 1.53
CA VAL A 41 -11.08 -8.23 0.28
C VAL A 41 -12.52 -8.57 -0.10
N GLU A 42 -13.42 -7.61 -0.06
CA GLU A 42 -14.83 -7.79 -0.43
C GLU A 42 -15.11 -7.44 -1.90
N GLU A 43 -14.32 -6.54 -2.48
CA GLU A 43 -14.50 -6.12 -3.87
C GLU A 43 -13.16 -5.89 -4.56
N VAL A 44 -13.06 -6.29 -5.83
CA VAL A 44 -11.97 -5.93 -6.74
C VAL A 44 -12.58 -5.48 -8.06
N ALA A 45 -12.39 -4.22 -8.42
CA ALA A 45 -12.84 -3.62 -9.67
C ALA A 45 -11.63 -3.25 -10.54
N ARG A 46 -11.65 -3.68 -11.81
CA ARG A 46 -10.59 -3.40 -12.79
C ARG A 46 -11.21 -2.74 -14.02
N TYR A 47 -10.67 -1.60 -14.39
CA TYR A 47 -11.08 -0.76 -15.52
C TYR A 47 -9.92 -0.72 -16.52
N GLY A 48 -10.06 -1.41 -17.66
CA GLY A 48 -9.02 -1.49 -18.67
C GLY A 48 -9.54 -1.28 -20.08
N VAL A 49 -8.71 -0.63 -20.90
CA VAL A 49 -8.68 -0.77 -22.37
C VAL A 49 -7.38 -1.50 -22.71
N GLN A 50 -7.42 -2.44 -23.66
CA GLN A 50 -6.41 -3.47 -23.99
C GLN A 50 -4.94 -3.02 -24.28
N GLN A 51 -4.58 -1.75 -24.10
CA GLN A 51 -3.30 -1.15 -24.50
C GLN A 51 -2.69 -0.17 -23.47
N ALA A 52 -3.32 0.04 -22.30
CA ALA A 52 -2.80 0.88 -21.22
C ALA A 52 -2.90 0.14 -19.88
N PHE A 53 -2.06 0.52 -18.91
CA PHE A 53 -2.14 -0.04 -17.56
C PHE A 53 -3.55 0.16 -16.99
N GLY A 54 -4.13 -0.92 -16.45
CA GLY A 54 -5.53 -0.93 -16.01
C GLY A 54 -5.68 -0.16 -14.71
N ARG A 55 -6.57 0.83 -14.68
CA ARG A 55 -6.98 1.49 -13.43
C ARG A 55 -7.93 0.58 -12.67
N GLY A 56 -7.99 0.69 -11.36
CA GLY A 56 -8.88 -0.14 -10.58
C GLY A 56 -9.03 0.37 -9.17
N ASN A 57 -9.84 -0.35 -8.41
CA ASN A 57 -9.88 -0.21 -6.97
C ASN A 57 -10.23 -1.55 -6.33
N LEU A 58 -9.94 -1.65 -5.05
CA LEU A 58 -10.41 -2.75 -4.22
C LEU A 58 -10.87 -2.23 -2.86
N CYS A 59 -11.74 -3.00 -2.22
CA CYS A 59 -12.26 -2.72 -0.89
C CYS A 59 -11.90 -3.87 0.05
N VAL A 60 -11.22 -3.57 1.14
CA VAL A 60 -10.96 -4.47 2.27
C VAL A 60 -11.87 -4.07 3.41
N VAL A 61 -12.50 -5.03 4.07
CA VAL A 61 -13.23 -4.78 5.31
C VAL A 61 -12.43 -5.35 6.46
N ASP A 62 -12.02 -4.47 7.37
CA ASP A 62 -11.27 -4.83 8.57
C ASP A 62 -12.09 -5.80 9.44
N ALA A 63 -11.40 -6.80 10.00
CA ALA A 63 -12.04 -7.88 10.74
C ALA A 63 -12.59 -7.43 12.10
N GLU A 64 -11.91 -6.49 12.77
CA GLU A 64 -12.24 -6.06 14.13
C GLU A 64 -13.10 -4.80 14.13
N SER A 65 -12.59 -3.73 13.53
CA SER A 65 -13.24 -2.42 13.51
C SER A 65 -14.41 -2.33 12.53
N ARG A 66 -14.47 -3.26 11.56
CA ARG A 66 -15.38 -3.20 10.40
C ARG A 66 -15.18 -1.97 9.50
N ALA A 67 -14.09 -1.23 9.69
CA ALA A 67 -13.72 -0.12 8.81
C ALA A 67 -13.53 -0.62 7.37
N VAL A 68 -13.93 0.21 6.41
CA VAL A 68 -13.78 -0.06 4.98
C VAL A 68 -12.54 0.65 4.47
N ILE A 69 -11.57 -0.13 4.00
CA ILE A 69 -10.34 0.35 3.39
C ILE A 69 -10.49 0.25 1.88
N ARG A 70 -10.67 1.41 1.23
CA ARG A 70 -10.70 1.49 -0.23
C ARG A 70 -9.31 1.85 -0.76
N ILE A 71 -8.83 1.11 -1.74
CA ILE A 71 -7.51 1.32 -2.34
C ILE A 71 -7.68 1.58 -3.84
N GLU A 72 -7.17 2.71 -4.33
CA GLU A 72 -7.09 3.03 -5.76
C GLU A 72 -5.81 2.43 -6.36
N THR A 73 -5.91 1.86 -7.56
CA THR A 73 -4.82 1.07 -8.16
C THR A 73 -4.58 1.39 -9.63
N GLU A 74 -3.35 1.17 -10.07
CA GLU A 74 -3.00 0.95 -11.47
C GLU A 74 -2.16 -0.33 -11.56
N ASN A 75 -0.87 -0.26 -11.94
CA ASN A 75 0.07 -1.37 -11.76
C ASN A 75 0.47 -1.58 -10.28
N GLU A 76 0.33 -0.51 -9.49
CA GLU A 76 0.66 -0.45 -8.07
C GLU A 76 -0.56 -0.01 -7.26
N TYR A 77 -0.53 -0.21 -5.94
CA TYR A 77 -1.50 0.39 -5.03
C TYR A 77 -1.13 1.86 -4.80
N LEU A 78 -1.97 2.79 -5.23
CA LEU A 78 -1.62 4.21 -5.36
C LEU A 78 -2.07 5.06 -4.18
N MET A 79 -3.22 4.76 -3.60
CA MET A 79 -3.84 5.56 -2.54
C MET A 79 -4.77 4.69 -1.72
N ALA A 80 -4.82 4.91 -0.41
CA ALA A 80 -5.76 4.26 0.49
C ALA A 80 -6.63 5.30 1.22
N MET A 81 -7.90 4.95 1.40
CA MET A 81 -8.88 5.66 2.21
C MET A 81 -9.45 4.69 3.25
N VAL A 82 -9.66 5.17 4.47
CA VAL A 82 -10.32 4.42 5.55
C VAL A 82 -11.63 5.12 5.88
N ASP A 83 -12.75 4.42 5.74
CA ASP A 83 -14.11 4.95 5.93
C ASP A 83 -14.39 6.25 5.15
N GLY A 84 -13.80 6.34 3.95
CA GLY A 84 -13.95 7.49 3.05
C GLY A 84 -12.91 8.60 3.24
N GLU A 85 -12.11 8.55 4.31
CA GLU A 85 -11.06 9.54 4.56
C GLU A 85 -9.73 9.09 3.93
N PRO A 86 -9.12 9.88 3.03
CA PRO A 86 -7.76 9.66 2.57
C PRO A 86 -6.77 9.52 3.73
N VAL A 87 -5.94 8.47 3.71
CA VAL A 87 -4.92 8.28 4.76
C VAL A 87 -3.49 8.22 4.23
N VAL A 88 -3.27 7.77 2.98
CA VAL A 88 -1.95 7.77 2.33
C VAL A 88 -2.10 7.75 0.81
N SER A 89 -1.12 8.33 0.11
CA SER A 89 -0.94 8.18 -1.34
C SER A 89 0.52 8.05 -1.72
N THR A 90 0.76 7.60 -2.95
CA THR A 90 2.06 7.69 -3.64
C THR A 90 2.68 9.10 -3.50
N PRO A 91 4.01 9.25 -3.38
CA PRO A 91 5.07 8.23 -3.43
C PRO A 91 5.24 7.35 -2.19
N ASP A 92 4.45 7.56 -1.13
CA ASP A 92 4.41 6.59 -0.04
C ASP A 92 3.67 5.32 -0.49
N LEU A 93 4.14 4.17 -0.01
CA LEU A 93 3.72 2.89 -0.54
C LEU A 93 2.48 2.40 0.21
N VAL A 94 1.46 1.97 -0.53
CA VAL A 94 0.44 1.08 0.00
C VAL A 94 0.88 -0.35 -0.31
N CYS A 95 1.02 -1.18 0.71
CA CYS A 95 1.40 -2.58 0.58
C CYS A 95 0.28 -3.47 1.08
N VAL A 96 -0.06 -4.49 0.29
CA VAL A 96 -1.05 -5.50 0.66
C VAL A 96 -0.34 -6.84 0.78
N LEU A 97 -0.38 -7.44 1.95
CA LEU A 97 0.23 -8.74 2.24
C LEU A 97 -0.86 -9.80 2.46
N ASP A 98 -0.63 -11.02 1.98
CA ASP A 98 -1.44 -12.18 2.36
C ASP A 98 -1.34 -12.38 3.88
N ARG A 99 -2.48 -12.43 4.58
CA ARG A 99 -2.49 -12.47 6.03
C ARG A 99 -1.84 -13.73 6.61
N ARG A 100 -1.88 -14.85 5.89
CA ARG A 100 -1.40 -16.15 6.39
C ARG A 100 0.11 -16.33 6.19
N THR A 101 0.65 -15.80 5.10
CA THR A 101 2.03 -16.02 4.66
C THR A 101 2.89 -14.77 4.76
N LEU A 102 2.27 -13.61 4.97
CA LEU A 102 2.86 -12.28 4.93
C LEU A 102 3.54 -11.94 3.59
N GLN A 103 3.29 -12.71 2.53
CA GLN A 103 3.84 -12.40 1.21
C GLN A 103 3.09 -11.25 0.56
N PRO A 104 3.78 -10.30 -0.11
CA PRO A 104 3.12 -9.23 -0.82
C PRO A 104 2.28 -9.77 -1.98
N ILE A 105 1.08 -9.22 -2.15
CA ILE A 105 0.16 -9.56 -3.23
C ILE A 105 0.22 -8.46 -4.29
N ALA A 106 0.58 -8.82 -5.52
CA ALA A 106 0.59 -7.89 -6.64
C ALA A 106 -0.84 -7.50 -7.05
N VAL A 107 -1.02 -6.26 -7.53
CA VAL A 107 -2.34 -5.71 -7.90
C VAL A 107 -3.09 -6.59 -8.88
N ASP A 108 -2.42 -7.21 -9.86
CA ASP A 108 -3.03 -8.07 -10.87
C ASP A 108 -3.44 -9.45 -10.34
N THR A 109 -2.92 -9.86 -9.18
CA THR A 109 -3.19 -11.17 -8.58
C THR A 109 -4.17 -11.16 -7.42
N ILE A 110 -4.45 -10.01 -6.80
CA ILE A 110 -5.43 -9.89 -5.71
C ILE A 110 -6.85 -10.23 -6.16
N ARG A 111 -7.59 -10.93 -5.29
CA ARG A 111 -8.94 -11.43 -5.54
C ARG A 111 -9.87 -11.11 -4.38
N THR A 112 -11.16 -10.99 -4.69
CA THR A 112 -12.22 -11.03 -3.67
C THR A 112 -12.11 -12.33 -2.88
N GLY A 113 -12.18 -12.19 -1.55
CA GLY A 113 -12.05 -13.28 -0.59
C GLY A 113 -10.65 -13.44 0.01
N ASP A 114 -9.62 -12.79 -0.54
CA ASP A 114 -8.28 -12.81 0.06
C ASP A 114 -8.32 -12.19 1.46
N GLU A 115 -7.70 -12.85 2.43
CA GLU A 115 -7.45 -12.30 3.76
C GLU A 115 -6.10 -11.59 3.76
N VAL A 116 -6.11 -10.30 4.07
CA VAL A 116 -4.97 -9.43 3.83
C VAL A 116 -4.65 -8.52 5.02
N LEU A 117 -3.38 -8.14 5.07
CA LEU A 117 -2.87 -7.04 5.87
C LEU A 117 -2.59 -5.85 4.95
N VAL A 118 -3.14 -4.68 5.26
CA VAL A 118 -2.91 -3.44 4.51
C VAL A 118 -2.02 -2.52 5.32
N LEU A 119 -0.88 -2.15 4.74
CA LEU A 119 0.15 -1.31 5.36
C LEU A 119 0.41 -0.07 4.50
N ALA A 120 0.77 1.02 5.16
CA ALA A 120 1.40 2.18 4.53
C ALA A 120 2.88 2.20 4.94
N LEU A 121 3.79 2.30 3.97
CA LEU A 121 5.23 2.46 4.21
C LEU A 121 5.69 3.82 3.67
N PRO A 122 6.63 4.51 4.32
CA PRO A 122 7.13 5.77 3.79
C PRO A 122 7.73 5.56 2.40
N GLY A 123 7.67 6.55 1.53
CA GLY A 123 8.37 6.56 0.25
C GLY A 123 9.83 6.96 0.45
N PRO A 124 10.71 6.80 -0.55
CA PRO A 124 12.04 7.38 -0.54
C PRO A 124 12.00 8.91 -0.36
N GLU A 125 12.74 9.44 0.62
CA GLU A 125 12.85 10.88 0.89
C GLU A 125 13.21 11.70 -0.36
N TRP A 126 14.00 11.10 -1.25
CA TRP A 126 14.32 11.67 -2.54
C TRP A 126 13.08 12.19 -3.29
N TRP A 127 11.97 11.47 -3.27
CA TRP A 127 10.75 11.84 -3.99
C TRP A 127 9.94 12.98 -3.37
N ARG A 128 10.18 13.32 -2.10
CA ARG A 128 9.36 14.28 -1.35
C ARG A 128 9.62 15.74 -1.71
N HIS A 129 10.71 16.03 -2.41
CA HIS A 129 11.03 17.38 -2.86
C HIS A 129 10.04 17.85 -3.94
N ASP A 130 9.53 19.08 -3.82
CA ASP A 130 8.47 19.64 -4.67
C ASP A 130 8.72 19.45 -6.17
N GLU A 131 9.95 19.71 -6.63
CA GLU A 131 10.35 19.55 -8.03
C GLU A 131 10.19 18.12 -8.58
N ARG A 132 10.19 17.11 -7.70
CA ARG A 132 10.12 15.69 -8.06
C ARG A 132 8.78 15.06 -7.73
N LEU A 133 8.11 15.55 -6.68
CA LEU A 133 6.86 15.04 -6.19
C LEU A 133 5.77 15.05 -7.27
N GLY A 134 5.78 16.05 -8.16
CA GLY A 134 4.85 16.14 -9.28
C GLY A 134 4.91 14.95 -10.27
N HIS A 135 6.02 14.21 -10.32
CA HIS A 135 6.20 13.07 -11.22
C HIS A 135 5.73 11.73 -10.64
N VAL A 136 5.61 11.65 -9.31
CA VAL A 136 5.33 10.39 -8.59
C VAL A 136 4.17 10.51 -7.61
N GLY A 137 3.61 11.71 -7.45
CA GLY A 137 2.41 11.95 -6.67
C GLY A 137 1.14 11.48 -7.39
N PRO A 138 -0.01 11.46 -6.68
CA PRO A 138 -1.27 10.91 -7.17
C PRO A 138 -1.73 11.51 -8.51
N ARG A 139 -1.48 12.80 -8.73
CA ARG A 139 -1.84 13.51 -9.98
C ARG A 139 -1.10 12.97 -11.21
N ALA A 140 0.12 12.46 -11.07
CA ALA A 140 0.87 11.83 -12.17
C ALA A 140 0.17 10.54 -12.67
N PHE A 141 -0.58 9.89 -11.78
CA PHE A 141 -1.41 8.73 -12.07
C PHE A 141 -2.87 9.11 -12.37
N GLY A 142 -3.16 10.40 -12.56
CA GLY A 142 -4.49 10.93 -12.86
C GLY A 142 -5.52 10.76 -11.75
N LEU A 143 -5.09 10.74 -10.48
CA LEU A 143 -5.95 10.97 -9.32
C LEU A 143 -6.06 12.49 -9.08
N THR A 144 -7.21 12.97 -8.61
CA THR A 144 -7.50 14.41 -8.46
C THR A 144 -7.27 14.94 -7.04
N CYS A 145 -6.30 14.38 -6.31
CA CYS A 145 -5.95 14.78 -4.94
C CYS A 145 -4.50 15.28 -4.85
N ASP A 146 -4.20 16.00 -3.77
CA ASP A 146 -2.82 16.33 -3.41
C ASP A 146 -2.13 15.13 -2.72
N PRO A 147 -0.79 15.05 -2.77
CA PRO A 147 -0.05 13.99 -2.09
C PRO A 147 -0.34 13.98 -0.58
N LEU A 148 -0.73 12.81 -0.06
CA LEU A 148 -0.90 12.57 1.37
C LEU A 148 0.18 11.59 1.84
N LEU A 149 1.24 12.15 2.44
CA LEU A 149 2.42 11.38 2.84
C LEU A 149 2.36 11.06 4.34
N LEU A 150 2.93 9.93 4.74
CA LEU A 150 3.24 9.62 6.12
C LEU A 150 4.22 10.66 6.66
N GLU A 151 4.08 11.00 7.93
CA GLU A 151 5.07 11.80 8.63
C GLU A 151 6.43 11.08 8.61
N ALA A 152 7.51 11.84 8.47
CA ALA A 152 8.85 11.28 8.53
C ALA A 152 9.17 10.91 9.99
N SER A 153 9.49 9.63 10.22
CA SER A 153 10.01 9.12 11.49
C SER A 153 11.38 9.69 11.87
#